data_AF-A0A529HHL0-F1
#
_entry.id   AF-A0A529HHL0-F1
#
_cell.length_a   1.000
_cell.length_b   1.000
_cell.length_c   1.000
_cell.angle_alpha   90.00
_cell.angle_beta   90.00
_cell.angle_gamma   90.00
#
_symmetry.space_group_name_H-M   'P 1'
#
loop_
_entity.id
_entity.type
_entity.pdbx_description
1 polymer ?
#
loop_
_entity_poly.entity_id
_entity_poly.type
_entity_poly.pdbx_seq_one_letter_code
_entity_poly.pdbx_strand_id
1 'polypeptide(L)'
;YGAGVEDLLSRGDWTAREEIGRAYLDATSHAYGGADGEAISAPGAFEGRIAEADLLVHTGDDPGRDILEGSADVAFIGGFSAALAALGRNADLIVLDTTDPQKPKPRSVGEAVARVVRARAVNPRFIAGQMRHGPRGASEFAETVDRLVGFAETTHAI
;
A
#
# COMPACT_ATOMS: atom_id res chain seq x y z
N TYR A 1 -3.06 -3.34 -15.20
CA TYR A 1 -3.28 -4.07 -13.94
C TYR A 1 -2.59 -3.31 -12.82
N GLY A 2 -3.04 -3.47 -11.59
CA GLY A 2 -2.57 -2.68 -10.44
C GLY A 2 -3.70 -1.83 -9.85
N ALA A 3 -3.37 -1.07 -8.82
CA ALA A 3 -4.26 -0.14 -8.14
C ALA A 3 -4.44 1.17 -8.93
N GLY A 4 -3.63 1.41 -9.97
CA GLY A 4 -3.76 2.57 -10.86
C GLY A 4 -2.94 3.78 -10.44
N VAL A 5 -2.21 3.70 -9.33
CA VAL A 5 -1.38 4.78 -8.78
C VAL A 5 0.11 4.47 -8.82
N GLU A 6 0.51 3.27 -9.24
CA GLU A 6 1.91 2.83 -9.24
C GLU A 6 2.81 3.72 -10.10
N ASP A 7 2.38 4.07 -11.32
CA ASP A 7 3.14 4.94 -12.23
C ASP A 7 3.21 6.38 -11.70
N LEU A 8 2.10 6.89 -11.15
CA LEU A 8 2.06 8.21 -10.52
C LEU A 8 3.04 8.29 -9.34
N LEU A 9 2.98 7.31 -8.44
CA LEU A 9 3.88 7.18 -7.29
C LEU A 9 5.34 7.02 -7.72
N SER A 10 5.60 6.24 -8.77
CA SER A 10 6.96 6.03 -9.29
C SER A 10 7.59 7.28 -9.89
N ARG A 11 6.78 8.19 -10.46
CA ARG A 11 7.29 9.40 -11.11
C ARG A 11 7.50 10.55 -10.13
N GLY A 12 6.75 10.59 -9.02
CA GLY A 12 6.80 11.76 -8.13
C GLY A 12 5.95 12.94 -8.64
N ASP A 13 5.19 12.76 -9.71
CA ASP A 13 4.56 13.85 -10.47
C ASP A 13 3.13 14.17 -9.99
N TRP A 14 2.91 14.24 -8.68
CA TRP A 14 1.65 14.73 -8.09
C TRP A 14 1.90 16.03 -7.32
N THR A 15 0.88 16.90 -7.29
CA THR A 15 0.95 18.14 -6.51
C THR A 15 0.13 18.09 -5.23
N ALA A 16 -0.83 17.17 -5.16
CA ALA A 16 -1.74 17.01 -4.04
C ALA A 16 -2.16 15.55 -3.88
N ARG A 17 -2.42 15.12 -2.64
CA ARG A 17 -2.83 13.75 -2.31
C ARG A 17 -4.13 13.35 -3.03
N GLU A 18 -5.02 14.31 -3.24
CA GLU A 18 -6.30 14.11 -3.91
C GLU A 18 -6.12 13.66 -5.37
N GLU A 19 -5.01 14.01 -6.03
CA GLU A 19 -4.69 13.51 -7.37
C GLU A 19 -4.45 12.01 -7.37
N ILE A 20 -3.73 11.50 -6.36
CA ILE A 20 -3.51 10.07 -6.15
C ILE A 20 -4.83 9.37 -5.85
N GLY A 21 -5.66 9.96 -4.98
CA GLY A 21 -6.97 9.42 -4.63
C GLY A 21 -7.91 9.29 -5.83
N ARG A 22 -7.96 10.32 -6.70
CA ARG A 22 -8.76 10.27 -7.94
C ARG A 22 -8.24 9.21 -8.92
N ALA A 23 -6.92 9.12 -9.10
CA ALA A 23 -6.32 8.10 -9.96
C ALA A 23 -6.65 6.67 -9.49
N TYR A 24 -6.67 6.43 -8.18
CA TYR A 24 -7.12 5.17 -7.59
C TYR A 24 -8.59 4.89 -7.90
N LEU A 25 -9.48 5.87 -7.68
CA LEU A 25 -10.92 5.74 -7.97
C LEU A 25 -11.20 5.46 -9.45
N ASP A 26 -10.53 6.18 -10.35
CA ASP A 26 -10.65 6.01 -11.81
C ASP A 26 -10.22 4.61 -12.27
N ALA A 27 -9.17 4.05 -11.63
CA ALA A 27 -8.73 2.69 -11.90
C ALA A 27 -9.71 1.63 -11.39
N THR A 28 -10.45 1.92 -10.31
CA THR A 28 -11.48 1.04 -9.73
C THR A 28 -12.86 1.21 -10.38
N SER A 29 -12.92 1.06 -11.71
CA SER A 29 -14.10 1.39 -12.53
C SER A 29 -15.00 0.20 -12.90
N HIS A 30 -14.73 -1.00 -12.40
CA HIS A 30 -15.46 -2.22 -12.77
C HIS A 30 -15.93 -3.00 -11.54
N ALA A 31 -17.17 -3.47 -11.59
CA ALA A 31 -17.70 -4.45 -10.65
C ALA A 31 -17.61 -5.85 -11.27
N TYR A 32 -17.23 -6.84 -10.47
CA TYR A 32 -17.14 -8.23 -10.88
C TYR A 32 -18.19 -9.06 -10.15
N GLY A 33 -18.87 -9.98 -10.85
CA GLY A 33 -19.90 -10.82 -10.24
C GLY A 33 -20.37 -11.98 -11.11
N GLY A 34 -21.36 -12.73 -10.61
CA GLY A 34 -21.87 -13.94 -11.26
C GLY A 34 -20.93 -15.15 -11.14
N ALA A 35 -21.39 -16.30 -11.63
CA ALA A 35 -20.62 -17.54 -11.57
C ALA A 35 -19.35 -17.49 -12.46
N ASP A 36 -19.42 -16.71 -13.54
CA ASP A 36 -18.35 -16.61 -14.54
C ASP A 36 -17.42 -15.40 -14.31
N GLY A 37 -17.67 -14.58 -13.28
CA GLY A 37 -16.83 -13.42 -12.93
C GLY A 37 -16.88 -12.30 -13.98
N GLU A 38 -18.07 -12.01 -14.51
CA GLU A 38 -18.25 -10.99 -15.53
C GLU A 38 -17.89 -9.59 -15.00
N ALA A 39 -17.10 -8.86 -15.79
CA ALA A 39 -16.70 -7.48 -15.50
C ALA A 39 -17.71 -6.50 -16.09
N ILE A 40 -18.35 -5.69 -15.25
CA ILE A 40 -19.30 -4.66 -15.66
C ILE A 40 -18.71 -3.31 -15.30
N SER A 41 -18.60 -2.41 -16.28
CA SER A 41 -18.18 -1.04 -16.03
C SER A 41 -19.18 -0.34 -15.12
N ALA A 42 -18.68 0.19 -14.00
CA ALA A 42 -19.45 0.82 -12.94
C ALA A 42 -18.66 2.00 -12.32
N PRO A 43 -18.30 3.03 -13.12
CA PRO A 43 -17.56 4.18 -12.62
C PRO A 43 -18.33 4.89 -11.50
N GLY A 44 -17.62 5.32 -10.45
CA GLY A 44 -18.19 5.97 -9.26
C GLY A 44 -18.90 5.03 -8.28
N ALA A 45 -19.21 3.78 -8.66
CA ALA A 45 -19.87 2.84 -7.74
C ALA A 45 -18.97 2.47 -6.55
N PHE A 46 -17.66 2.36 -6.78
CA PHE A 46 -16.69 2.07 -5.73
C PHE A 46 -16.50 3.24 -4.75
N GLU A 47 -16.59 4.48 -5.23
CA GLU A 47 -16.53 5.69 -4.40
C GLU A 47 -17.58 5.66 -3.28
N GLY A 48 -18.83 5.33 -3.64
CA GLY A 48 -19.92 5.17 -2.67
C GLY A 48 -19.68 4.06 -1.66
N ARG A 49 -18.99 2.97 -2.06
CA ARG A 49 -18.65 1.87 -1.15
C ARG A 49 -17.56 2.22 -0.17
N ILE A 50 -16.48 2.85 -0.64
CA ILE A 50 -15.39 3.22 0.26
C ILE A 50 -15.82 4.33 1.22
N ALA A 51 -16.72 5.23 0.82
CA ALA A 51 -17.23 6.30 1.69
C ALA A 51 -17.94 5.79 2.97
N GLU A 52 -18.37 4.53 2.96
CA GLU A 52 -18.99 3.82 4.10
C GLU A 52 -17.99 2.96 4.90
N ALA A 53 -16.73 2.87 4.46
CA ALA A 53 -15.75 1.99 5.08
C ALA A 53 -15.15 2.60 6.35
N ASP A 54 -15.26 1.88 7.47
CA ASP A 54 -14.60 2.25 8.73
C ASP A 54 -13.11 1.87 8.75
N LEU A 55 -12.73 0.83 8.00
CA LEU A 55 -11.38 0.27 8.00
C LEU A 55 -11.03 -0.41 6.67
N LEU A 56 -9.73 -0.41 6.35
CA LEU A 56 -9.11 -1.27 5.36
C LEU A 56 -8.30 -2.36 6.08
N VAL A 57 -8.52 -3.63 5.72
CA VAL A 57 -7.63 -4.72 6.11
C VAL A 57 -6.81 -5.17 4.91
N HIS A 58 -5.50 -5.07 5.00
CA HIS A 58 -4.55 -5.58 4.01
C HIS A 58 -3.78 -6.76 4.61
N THR A 59 -3.91 -7.94 4.02
CA THR A 59 -3.32 -9.18 4.55
C THR A 59 -1.93 -9.45 4.00
N GLY A 60 -1.01 -9.93 4.84
CA GLY A 60 0.29 -10.45 4.43
C GLY A 60 0.53 -11.84 5.02
N ASP A 61 0.78 -12.82 4.16
CA ASP A 61 0.95 -14.24 4.50
C ASP A 61 2.37 -14.77 4.24
N ASP A 62 3.15 -14.08 3.42
CA ASP A 62 4.54 -14.42 3.12
C ASP A 62 5.51 -13.83 4.16
N PRO A 63 6.18 -14.66 4.99
CA PRO A 63 7.14 -14.17 5.98
C PRO A 63 8.44 -13.64 5.34
N GLY A 64 8.67 -13.92 4.06
CA GLY A 64 9.82 -13.45 3.28
C GLY A 64 9.62 -12.10 2.62
N ARG A 65 8.40 -11.53 2.68
CA ARG A 65 8.08 -10.21 2.11
C ARG A 65 7.59 -9.27 3.19
N ASP A 66 7.79 -7.98 2.96
CA ASP A 66 7.23 -6.93 3.79
C ASP A 66 6.57 -5.82 2.99
N ILE A 67 5.79 -4.98 3.68
CA ILE A 67 4.98 -3.93 3.06
C ILE A 67 5.79 -2.80 2.40
N LEU A 68 7.12 -2.75 2.62
CA LEU A 68 8.03 -1.83 1.95
C LEU A 68 8.79 -2.52 0.81
N GLU A 69 8.41 -3.73 0.42
CA GLU A 69 8.95 -4.44 -0.74
C GLU A 69 7.99 -4.38 -1.93
N GLY A 70 8.46 -3.75 -3.01
CA GLY A 70 7.63 -3.48 -4.18
C GLY A 70 6.67 -2.30 -3.97
N SER A 71 5.90 -1.98 -5.01
CA SER A 71 4.99 -0.82 -5.03
C SER A 71 3.53 -1.17 -4.76
N ALA A 72 3.15 -2.45 -4.84
CA ALA A 72 1.75 -2.87 -4.81
C ALA A 72 1.07 -2.54 -3.46
N ASP A 73 1.75 -2.79 -2.34
CA ASP A 73 1.20 -2.56 -1.01
C ASP A 73 0.92 -1.08 -0.76
N VAL A 74 1.88 -0.19 -1.06
CA VAL A 74 1.68 1.26 -0.94
C VAL A 74 0.68 1.79 -1.95
N ALA A 75 0.64 1.26 -3.17
CA ALA A 75 -0.34 1.67 -4.17
C ALA A 75 -1.77 1.31 -3.75
N PHE A 76 -1.96 0.14 -3.15
CA PHE A 76 -3.27 -0.30 -2.69
C PHE A 76 -3.70 0.41 -1.40
N ILE A 77 -2.89 0.31 -0.33
CA ILE A 77 -3.19 0.90 0.98
C ILE A 77 -3.22 2.43 0.88
N GLY A 78 -2.18 2.99 0.26
CA GLY A 78 -2.05 4.43 0.07
C GLY A 78 -3.09 4.99 -0.87
N GLY A 79 -3.34 4.34 -2.01
CA GLY A 79 -4.39 4.76 -2.96
C GLY A 79 -5.76 4.80 -2.30
N PHE A 80 -6.12 3.77 -1.52
CA PHE A 80 -7.35 3.75 -0.74
C PHE A 80 -7.44 4.90 0.27
N SER A 81 -6.37 5.12 1.05
CA SER A 81 -6.30 6.22 2.03
C SER A 81 -6.44 7.59 1.37
N ALA A 82 -5.76 7.81 0.25
CA ALA A 82 -5.83 9.05 -0.52
C ALA A 82 -7.21 9.26 -1.14
N ALA A 83 -7.85 8.19 -1.64
CA ALA A 83 -9.21 8.24 -2.16
C ALA A 83 -10.21 8.64 -1.09
N LEU A 84 -10.18 8.02 0.09
CA LEU A 84 -11.03 8.42 1.22
C LEU A 84 -10.81 9.87 1.65
N ALA A 85 -9.55 10.30 1.72
CA ALA A 85 -9.21 11.68 2.05
C ALA A 85 -9.82 12.67 1.04
N ALA A 86 -9.80 12.35 -0.25
CA ALA A 86 -10.43 13.15 -1.29
C ALA A 86 -11.96 13.26 -1.14
N LEU A 87 -12.60 12.30 -0.46
CA LEU A 87 -14.02 12.33 -0.09
C LEU A 87 -14.29 13.03 1.25
N GLY A 88 -13.26 13.60 1.89
CA GLY A 88 -13.36 14.20 3.23
C GLY A 88 -13.61 13.16 4.32
N ARG A 89 -13.16 11.92 4.11
CA ARG A 89 -13.30 10.78 5.02
C ARG A 89 -11.95 10.20 5.39
N ASN A 90 -11.95 9.31 6.38
CA ASN A 90 -10.79 8.54 6.80
C ASN A 90 -11.26 7.16 7.29
N ALA A 91 -10.36 6.19 7.25
CA ALA A 91 -10.60 4.84 7.76
C ALA A 91 -9.32 4.33 8.45
N ASP A 92 -9.48 3.37 9.37
CA ASP A 92 -8.35 2.71 9.99
C ASP A 92 -7.65 1.80 8.98
N LEU A 93 -6.32 1.92 8.87
CA LEU A 93 -5.52 1.12 7.95
C LEU A 93 -4.84 0.01 8.75
N ILE A 94 -5.28 -1.23 8.55
CA ILE A 94 -4.82 -2.41 9.29
C ILE A 94 -4.05 -3.34 8.36
N VAL A 95 -2.82 -3.68 8.74
CA VAL A 95 -2.04 -4.76 8.13
C VAL A 95 -2.23 -6.01 8.98
N LEU A 96 -2.83 -7.04 8.40
CA LEU A 96 -3.09 -8.32 9.05
C LEU A 96 -2.01 -9.33 8.65
N ASP A 97 -1.11 -9.63 9.58
CA ASP A 97 -0.09 -10.66 9.42
C ASP A 97 -0.71 -12.04 9.66
N THR A 98 -0.83 -12.83 8.60
CA THR A 98 -1.38 -14.18 8.58
C THR A 98 -0.34 -15.26 8.33
N THR A 99 0.95 -14.94 8.49
CA THR A 99 2.08 -15.89 8.32
C THR A 99 1.94 -17.11 9.24
N ASP A 100 1.37 -16.94 10.43
CA ASP A 100 0.81 -18.02 11.26
C ASP A 100 -0.72 -17.98 11.16
N PRO A 101 -1.35 -18.85 10.35
CA PRO A 101 -2.81 -18.83 10.16
C PRO A 101 -3.60 -19.18 11.42
N GLN A 102 -2.96 -19.79 12.44
CA GLN A 102 -3.61 -20.06 13.72
C GLN A 102 -3.55 -18.86 14.67
N LYS A 103 -2.71 -17.86 14.39
CA LYS A 103 -2.48 -16.67 15.23
C LYS A 103 -2.32 -15.41 14.38
N PRO A 104 -3.36 -14.98 13.64
CA PRO A 104 -3.30 -13.76 12.88
C PRO A 104 -3.06 -12.55 13.78
N LYS A 105 -2.19 -11.62 13.35
CA LYS A 105 -1.76 -10.45 14.13
C LYS A 105 -2.09 -9.15 13.39
N PRO A 106 -3.17 -8.45 13.76
CA PRO A 106 -3.46 -7.14 13.20
C PRO A 106 -2.48 -6.10 13.76
N ARG A 107 -2.09 -5.14 12.92
CA ARG A 107 -1.31 -3.95 13.28
C ARG A 107 -1.86 -2.77 12.53
N SER A 108 -1.81 -1.58 13.10
CA SER A 108 -1.96 -0.37 12.30
C SER A 108 -0.86 -0.31 11.23
N VAL A 109 -1.13 0.38 10.11
CA VAL A 109 -0.12 0.56 9.05
C VAL A 109 1.15 1.23 9.60
N GLY A 110 1.02 2.18 10.53
CA GLY A 110 2.15 2.82 11.19
C GLY A 110 3.01 1.84 12.00
N GLU A 111 2.38 0.97 12.77
CA GLU A 111 3.10 -0.10 13.49
C GLU A 111 3.77 -1.11 12.55
N ALA A 112 3.09 -1.46 11.45
CA ALA A 112 3.64 -2.38 10.45
C ALA A 112 4.87 -1.78 9.78
N VAL A 113 4.81 -0.52 9.34
CA VAL A 113 5.95 0.20 8.74
C VAL A 113 7.08 0.34 9.74
N ALA A 114 6.80 0.80 10.97
CA ALA A 114 7.80 0.96 12.00
C ALA A 114 8.50 -0.36 12.35
N ARG A 115 7.76 -1.48 12.35
CA ARG A 115 8.32 -2.81 12.56
C ARG A 115 9.29 -3.19 11.45
N VAL A 116 8.91 -2.99 10.19
CA VAL A 116 9.77 -3.29 9.03
C VAL A 116 11.03 -2.44 9.05
N VAL A 117 10.90 -1.14 9.31
CA VAL A 117 12.05 -0.22 9.39
C VAL A 117 13.05 -0.73 10.42
N ARG A 118 12.59 -1.05 11.64
CA ARG A 118 13.46 -1.56 12.72
C ARG A 118 14.03 -2.95 12.44
N ALA A 119 13.21 -3.85 11.90
CA ALA A 119 13.58 -5.25 11.70
C ALA A 119 14.49 -5.46 10.48
N ARG A 120 14.33 -4.66 9.43
CA ARG A 120 15.04 -4.78 8.14
C ARG A 120 15.84 -3.52 7.80
N ALA A 121 15.17 -2.40 7.52
CA ALA A 121 15.79 -1.24 6.85
C ALA A 121 17.00 -0.67 7.60
N VAL A 122 16.92 -0.57 8.94
CA VAL A 122 18.03 -0.07 9.78
C VAL A 122 18.81 -1.16 10.50
N ASN A 123 18.52 -2.43 10.20
CA ASN A 123 19.17 -3.56 10.88
C ASN A 123 20.62 -3.73 10.37
N PRO A 124 21.66 -3.64 11.23
CA PRO A 124 23.05 -3.76 10.79
C PRO A 124 23.36 -5.07 10.06
N ARG A 125 22.68 -6.17 10.40
CA ARG A 125 22.85 -7.46 9.71
C ARG A 125 22.31 -7.43 8.29
N PHE A 126 21.16 -6.78 8.09
CA PHE A 126 20.58 -6.60 6.76
C PHE A 126 21.46 -5.67 5.92
N ILE A 127 21.92 -4.55 6.51
CA ILE A 127 22.83 -3.61 5.85
C ILE A 127 24.13 -4.30 5.41
N ALA A 128 24.81 -4.99 6.32
CA ALA A 128 26.00 -5.78 5.98
C ALA A 128 25.70 -6.90 4.95
N GLY A 129 24.46 -7.41 4.95
CA GLY A 129 23.90 -8.27 3.92
C GLY A 129 23.98 -7.64 2.53
N GLN A 130 23.26 -6.54 2.37
CA GLN A 130 23.10 -5.84 1.09
C GLN A 130 24.42 -5.25 0.58
N MET A 131 25.31 -4.79 1.47
CA MET A 131 26.62 -4.26 1.07
C MET A 131 27.47 -5.26 0.27
N ARG A 132 27.24 -6.58 0.39
CA ARG A 132 27.93 -7.60 -0.42
C ARG A 132 27.47 -7.67 -1.88
N HIS A 133 26.37 -6.99 -2.21
CA HIS A 133 25.73 -7.04 -3.52
C HIS A 133 25.89 -5.74 -4.34
N GLY A 134 26.74 -4.81 -3.87
CA GLY A 134 27.09 -3.59 -4.60
C GLY A 134 25.84 -2.78 -5.03
N PRO A 135 25.72 -2.37 -6.30
CA PRO A 135 24.57 -1.60 -6.79
C PRO A 135 23.21 -2.26 -6.54
N ARG A 136 23.10 -3.59 -6.61
CA ARG A 136 21.83 -4.28 -6.34
C ARG A 136 21.44 -4.19 -4.87
N GLY A 137 22.42 -4.27 -3.96
CA GLY A 137 22.15 -4.05 -2.54
C GLY A 137 21.77 -2.60 -2.23
N ALA A 138 22.37 -1.64 -2.94
CA ALA A 138 22.02 -0.23 -2.82
C ALA A 138 20.59 0.06 -3.30
N SER A 139 20.12 -0.62 -4.36
CA SER A 139 18.74 -0.42 -4.86
C SER A 139 17.69 -0.84 -3.84
N GLU A 140 17.93 -1.87 -3.03
CA GLU A 140 17.00 -2.29 -1.97
C GLU A 140 16.73 -1.16 -0.95
N PHE A 141 17.74 -0.33 -0.65
CA PHE A 141 17.57 0.82 0.24
C PHE A 141 16.84 1.97 -0.44
N ALA A 142 17.17 2.27 -1.70
CA ALA A 142 16.47 3.29 -2.47
C ALA A 142 14.99 2.96 -2.59
N GLU A 143 14.66 1.72 -2.98
CA GLU A 143 13.28 1.24 -3.05
C GLU A 143 12.57 1.32 -1.70
N THR A 144 13.25 0.97 -0.60
CA THR A 144 12.65 1.08 0.74
C THR A 144 12.32 2.53 1.09
N VAL A 145 13.19 3.49 0.74
CA VAL A 145 12.94 4.92 0.96
C VAL A 145 11.79 5.41 0.08
N ASP A 146 11.76 5.03 -1.20
CA ASP A 146 10.66 5.40 -2.11
C ASP A 146 9.30 4.92 -1.56
N ARG A 147 9.26 3.74 -0.95
CA ARG A 147 8.04 3.15 -0.38
C ARG A 147 7.62 3.90 0.88
N LEU A 148 8.57 4.28 1.72
CA LEU A 148 8.32 5.13 2.89
C LEU A 148 7.74 6.49 2.48
N VAL A 149 8.31 7.13 1.45
CA VAL A 149 7.76 8.38 0.89
C VAL A 149 6.36 8.14 0.36
N GLY A 150 6.13 7.07 -0.40
CA GLY A 150 4.80 6.72 -0.89
C GLY A 150 3.77 6.60 0.25
N PHE A 151 4.10 5.93 1.36
CA PHE A 151 3.18 5.84 2.50
C PHE A 151 2.96 7.18 3.20
N ALA A 152 3.99 8.02 3.34
CA ALA A 152 3.86 9.35 3.95
C ALA A 152 2.99 10.30 3.10
N GLU A 153 3.11 10.22 1.78
CA GLU A 153 2.41 11.07 0.84
C GLU A 153 0.94 10.65 0.66
N THR A 154 0.66 9.36 0.81
CA THR A 154 -0.70 8.80 0.62
C THR A 154 -1.49 8.59 1.91
N THR A 155 -0.83 8.49 3.07
CA THR A 155 -1.48 8.23 4.36
C THR A 155 -1.20 9.33 5.38
N HIS A 156 -1.95 9.38 6.49
CA HIS A 156 -1.63 10.23 7.64
C HIS A 156 -0.88 9.47 8.76
N ALA A 157 -0.40 8.25 8.47
CA ALA A 157 0.08 7.33 9.48
C ALA A 157 1.61 7.30 9.66
N ILE A 158 2.36 7.85 8.69
CA ILE A 158 3.83 7.81 8.61
C ILE A 158 4.40 9.23 8.73
#